data_AF-A0A150NJH1-F1
#
_entry.id   AF-A0A150NJH1-F1
#
_cell.length_a   1.000
_cell.length_b   1.000
_cell.length_c   1.000
_cell.angle_alpha   90.00
_cell.angle_beta   90.00
_cell.angle_gamma   90.00
#
_symmetry.space_group_name_H-M   'P 1'
#
loop_
_entity.id
_entity.type
_entity.pdbx_description
1 polymer ?
#
loop_
_entity_poly.entity_id
_entity_poly.type
_entity_poly.pdbx_seq_one_letter_code
_entity_poly.pdbx_strand_id
1 'polypeptide(L)'
;MRKQDFLNHFLKKGYFKRHAKVMLALSGGLDSMFLFKVLSTYQKELEIELILAHVNHKQRVESDWEEQELRKLAAEAELPIYISDFSGEFSEARARHFRYDFFKRS
;
A
#
# COMPACT_ATOMS: atom_id res chain seq x y z
N MET A 1 9.51 0.81 18.96
CA MET A 1 8.37 1.75 18.85
C MET A 1 7.09 0.93 18.75
N ARG A 2 6.10 1.18 19.58
CA ARG A 2 4.83 0.43 19.61
C ARG A 2 3.87 0.97 18.55
N LYS A 3 2.89 0.18 18.11
CA LYS A 3 1.86 0.63 17.15
C LYS A 3 1.14 1.91 17.59
N GLN A 4 0.87 2.04 18.90
CA GLN A 4 0.26 3.24 19.48
C GLN A 4 1.09 4.51 19.26
N ASP A 5 2.42 4.38 19.25
CA ASP A 5 3.31 5.54 19.04
C ASP A 5 3.13 6.10 17.61
N PHE A 6 2.82 5.23 16.64
CA PHE A 6 2.50 5.65 15.26
C PHE A 6 1.14 6.34 15.17
N LEU A 7 0.10 5.82 15.82
CA LEU A 7 -1.21 6.50 15.86
C LEU A 7 -1.07 7.92 16.39
N ASN A 8 -0.41 8.06 17.55
CA ASN A 8 -0.18 9.37 18.17
C ASN A 8 0.60 10.31 17.24
N HIS A 9 1.60 9.78 16.53
CA HIS A 9 2.35 10.54 15.55
C HIS A 9 1.48 11.02 14.37
N PHE A 10 0.65 10.15 13.81
CA PHE A 10 -0.26 10.50 12.71
C PHE A 10 -1.28 11.56 13.11
N LEU A 11 -1.88 11.43 14.29
CA LEU A 11 -2.83 12.41 14.83
C LEU A 11 -2.17 13.75 15.11
N LYS A 12 -0.99 13.75 15.76
CA LYS A 12 -0.23 14.97 16.07
C LYS A 12 0.20 15.70 14.80
N LYS A 13 0.61 14.97 13.76
CA LYS A 13 1.00 15.56 12.47
C LYS A 13 -0.19 15.89 11.57
N GLY A 14 -1.36 15.31 11.85
CA GLY A 14 -2.58 15.57 11.11
C GLY A 14 -2.53 15.10 9.64
N TYR A 15 -1.80 14.02 9.34
CA TYR A 15 -1.61 13.54 7.97
C TYR A 15 -2.92 13.26 7.22
N PHE A 16 -3.95 12.81 7.94
CA PHE A 16 -5.22 12.39 7.36
C PHE A 16 -6.38 13.39 7.54
N LYS A 17 -6.15 14.55 8.17
CA LYS A 17 -7.22 15.53 8.50
C LYS A 17 -8.04 16.03 7.30
N ARG A 18 -7.55 15.87 6.07
CA ARG A 18 -8.22 16.27 4.83
C ARG A 18 -8.43 15.11 3.84
N HIS A 19 -8.17 13.88 4.28
CA HIS A 19 -8.12 12.70 3.41
C HIS A 19 -8.86 11.55 4.08
N ALA A 20 -10.14 11.38 3.74
CA ALA A 20 -10.96 10.27 4.24
C ALA A 20 -10.66 8.95 3.51
N LYS A 21 -10.21 9.00 2.25
CA LYS A 21 -9.79 7.81 1.48
C LYS A 21 -8.29 7.85 1.27
N VAL A 22 -7.61 6.78 1.67
CA VAL A 22 -6.15 6.70 1.65
C VAL A 22 -5.73 5.48 0.84
N MET A 23 -5.01 5.73 -0.26
CA MET A 23 -4.37 4.68 -1.03
C MET A 23 -3.04 4.29 -0.41
N LEU A 24 -2.90 3.02 -0.06
CA LEU A 24 -1.68 2.45 0.50
C LEU A 24 -0.96 1.59 -0.55
N ALA A 25 0.25 2.01 -0.90
CA ALA A 25 1.15 1.24 -1.74
C ALA A 25 1.73 0.04 -0.98
N LEU A 26 1.45 -1.18 -1.44
CA LEU A 26 2.03 -2.43 -0.92
C LEU A 26 3.07 -2.97 -1.89
N SER A 27 4.29 -3.21 -1.39
CA SER A 27 5.34 -3.89 -2.16
C SER A 27 5.50 -5.36 -1.78
N GLY A 28 4.82 -5.83 -0.73
CA GLY A 28 5.06 -7.13 -0.10
C GLY A 28 6.23 -7.13 0.89
N GLY A 29 7.04 -6.06 0.91
CA GLY A 29 8.14 -5.90 1.87
C GLY A 29 7.66 -5.56 3.28
N LEU A 30 8.48 -5.92 4.28
CA LEU A 30 8.19 -5.76 5.71
C LEU A 30 7.66 -4.38 6.09
N ASP A 31 8.25 -3.31 5.56
CA ASP A 31 7.84 -1.94 5.87
C ASP A 31 6.41 -1.65 5.40
N SER A 32 6.09 -2.04 4.16
CA SER A 32 4.75 -1.82 3.59
C SER A 32 3.68 -2.65 4.32
N MET A 33 4.03 -3.88 4.70
CA MET A 33 3.15 -4.79 5.43
C MET A 33 2.94 -4.33 6.88
N PHE A 34 3.98 -3.78 7.52
CA PHE A 34 3.85 -3.17 8.83
C PHE A 34 2.98 -1.91 8.79
N LEU A 35 3.19 -1.03 7.81
CA LEU A 35 2.37 0.16 7.62
C LEU A 35 0.90 -0.20 7.37
N PHE A 36 0.64 -1.21 6.53
CA PHE A 36 -0.70 -1.79 6.37
C PHE A 36 -1.28 -2.21 7.70
N LYS A 37 -0.55 -3.02 8.47
CA LYS A 37 -1.05 -3.49 9.77
C LYS A 37 -1.39 -2.33 10.70
N VAL A 38 -0.56 -1.28 10.75
CA VAL A 38 -0.80 -0.11 11.61
C VAL A 38 -2.03 0.66 11.13
N LEU A 39 -2.10 1.02 9.85
CA LEU A 39 -3.21 1.82 9.32
C LEU A 39 -4.53 1.04 9.38
N SER A 40 -4.54 -0.24 9.00
CA SER A 40 -5.73 -1.09 9.08
C SER A 40 -6.24 -1.25 10.52
N THR A 41 -5.33 -1.28 11.51
CA THR A 41 -5.72 -1.34 12.94
C THR A 41 -6.45 -0.08 13.37
N TYR A 42 -6.03 1.09 12.89
CA TYR A 42 -6.48 2.39 13.39
C TYR A 42 -7.32 3.19 12.39
N GLN A 43 -7.98 2.52 11.44
CA GLN A 43 -8.82 3.19 10.44
C GLN A 43 -9.89 4.08 11.09
N LYS A 44 -10.51 3.60 12.18
CA LYS A 44 -11.56 4.33 12.89
C LYS A 44 -11.02 5.57 13.58
N GLU A 45 -9.92 5.45 14.30
CA GLU A 45 -9.29 6.54 15.04
C GLU A 45 -8.66 7.60 14.13
N LEU A 46 -8.23 7.19 12.93
CA LEU A 46 -7.70 8.08 11.92
C LEU A 46 -8.78 8.66 10.99
N GLU A 47 -10.02 8.15 11.09
CA GLU A 47 -11.15 8.49 10.21
C GLU A 47 -10.83 8.29 8.72
N ILE A 48 -10.20 7.15 8.39
CA ILE A 48 -9.81 6.79 7.03
C ILE A 48 -10.40 5.47 6.57
N GLU A 49 -10.66 5.37 5.27
CA GLU A 49 -10.88 4.15 4.51
C GLU A 49 -9.62 3.84 3.69
N LEU A 50 -9.15 2.59 3.76
CA LEU A 50 -7.98 2.17 2.99
C LEU A 50 -8.37 1.60 1.62
N ILE A 51 -7.55 1.92 0.63
CA ILE A 51 -7.52 1.27 -0.67
C ILE A 51 -6.10 0.79 -0.90
N LEU A 52 -5.92 -0.47 -1.30
CA LEU A 52 -4.59 -1.03 -1.54
C LEU A 52 -4.17 -0.83 -2.99
N ALA A 53 -2.89 -0.62 -3.22
CA ALA A 53 -2.32 -0.56 -4.56
C ALA A 53 -0.99 -1.30 -4.61
N HIS A 54 -0.81 -2.17 -5.60
CA HIS A 54 0.42 -2.90 -5.82
C HIS A 54 0.87 -2.79 -7.27
N VAL A 55 2.18 -2.65 -7.47
CA VAL A 55 2.80 -2.75 -8.79
C VAL A 55 3.73 -3.95 -8.78
N ASN A 56 3.41 -4.92 -9.63
CA ASN A 56 4.25 -6.09 -9.82
C ASN A 56 5.31 -5.78 -10.88
N HIS A 57 6.59 -5.78 -10.49
CA HIS A 57 7.68 -5.43 -11.39
C HIS A 57 8.16 -6.59 -12.28
N LYS A 58 7.63 -7.81 -12.10
CA LYS A 58 7.94 -9.02 -12.89
C LYS A 58 9.45 -9.31 -13.02
N GLN A 59 10.26 -8.86 -12.06
CA GLN A 59 11.71 -9.08 -12.07
C GLN A 59 12.10 -10.53 -11.71
N ARG A 60 11.20 -11.24 -11.04
CA ARG A 60 11.39 -12.61 -10.55
C ARG A 60 10.09 -13.40 -10.67
N VAL A 61 10.17 -14.72 -10.82
CA VAL A 61 8.98 -15.58 -10.93
C VAL A 61 8.14 -15.56 -9.66
N GLU A 62 8.78 -15.36 -8.50
CA GLU A 62 8.11 -15.31 -7.20
C GLU A 62 7.22 -14.07 -7.05
N SER A 63 7.44 -13.02 -7.85
CA SER A 63 6.63 -11.79 -7.78
C SER A 63 5.16 -12.04 -8.10
N ASP A 64 4.85 -13.02 -8.95
CA ASP A 64 3.47 -13.43 -9.24
C ASP A 64 2.82 -14.08 -8.02
N TRP A 65 3.56 -14.92 -7.31
CA TRP A 65 3.06 -15.53 -6.07
C TRP A 65 2.88 -14.48 -4.97
N GLU A 66 3.86 -13.58 -4.78
CA GLU A 66 3.79 -12.47 -3.83
C GLU A 66 2.54 -11.59 -4.10
N GLU A 67 2.23 -11.31 -5.36
CA GLU A 67 1.01 -10.59 -5.75
C GLU A 67 -0.27 -11.36 -5.35
N GLN A 68 -0.32 -12.67 -5.58
CA GLN A 68 -1.49 -13.48 -5.20
C GLN A 68 -1.72 -13.46 -3.68
N GLU A 69 -0.65 -13.49 -2.89
CA GLU A 69 -0.76 -13.36 -1.43
C GLU A 69 -1.28 -11.97 -1.02
N LEU A 70 -0.87 -10.90 -1.72
CA LEU A 70 -1.42 -9.55 -1.49
C LEU A 70 -2.90 -9.45 -1.87
N ARG A 71 -3.35 -10.14 -2.94
CA ARG A 71 -4.79 -10.24 -3.29
C ARG A 71 -5.59 -10.93 -2.20
N LYS A 72 -5.09 -12.05 -1.67
CA LYS A 72 -5.74 -12.77 -0.56
C LYS A 72 -5.81 -11.91 0.69
N LEU A 73 -4.72 -11.24 1.07
CA LEU A 73 -4.69 -10.33 2.19
C LEU A 73 -5.73 -9.21 2.06
N ALA A 74 -5.86 -8.62 0.86
CA ALA A 74 -6.86 -7.59 0.60
C ALA A 74 -8.28 -8.12 0.78
N ALA A 75 -8.56 -9.31 0.24
CA ALA A 75 -9.86 -9.96 0.37
C ALA A 75 -10.21 -10.29 1.83
N GLU A 76 -9.27 -10.86 2.60
CA GLU A 76 -9.43 -11.16 4.03
C GLU A 76 -9.68 -9.90 4.87
N ALA A 77 -9.07 -8.77 4.46
CA ALA A 77 -9.28 -7.48 5.11
C ALA A 77 -10.53 -6.74 4.61
N GLU A 78 -11.26 -7.29 3.62
CA GLU A 78 -12.39 -6.66 2.94
C GLU A 78 -12.04 -5.29 2.33
N LEU A 79 -10.83 -5.15 1.80
CA LEU A 79 -10.33 -3.91 1.20
C LEU A 79 -10.16 -4.06 -0.32
N PRO A 80 -10.51 -3.02 -1.11
CA PRO A 80 -10.21 -3.02 -2.53
C PRO A 80 -8.69 -2.98 -2.77
N ILE A 81 -8.24 -3.67 -3.80
CA ILE A 81 -6.84 -3.64 -4.24
C ILE A 81 -6.74 -3.41 -5.75
N TYR A 82 -5.97 -2.39 -6.14
CA TYR A 82 -5.57 -2.16 -7.52
C TYR A 82 -4.21 -2.78 -7.78
N ILE A 83 -4.08 -3.47 -8.91
CA ILE A 83 -2.84 -4.13 -9.30
C ILE A 83 -2.52 -3.77 -10.74
N SER A 84 -1.24 -3.47 -10.99
CA SER A 84 -0.71 -3.30 -12.33
C SER A 84 0.63 -3.99 -12.47
N ASP A 85 0.87 -4.53 -13.66
CA ASP A 85 2.16 -5.09 -14.03
C ASP A 85 3.03 -4.01 -14.68
N PHE A 86 4.28 -3.90 -14.26
CA PHE A 86 5.28 -3.11 -14.98
C PHE A 86 5.81 -3.92 -16.15
N SER A 87 5.84 -3.30 -17.33
CA SER A 87 6.38 -3.89 -18.54
C SER A 87 7.55 -3.05 -19.09
N GLY A 88 8.52 -3.72 -19.71
CA GLY A 88 9.67 -3.08 -20.36
C GLY A 88 10.97 -3.27 -19.58
N GLU A 89 12.06 -2.69 -20.10
CA GLU A 89 13.36 -2.75 -19.46
C GLU A 89 13.34 -2.06 -18.10
N PHE A 90 13.72 -2.82 -17.07
CA PHE A 90 13.73 -2.33 -15.72
C PHE A 90 14.87 -1.34 -15.47
N SER A 91 14.48 -0.21 -14.89
CA SER A 91 15.38 0.64 -14.10
C SER A 91 14.57 1.22 -12.95
N GLU A 92 15.23 1.45 -11.82
CA GLU A 92 14.59 2.05 -10.63
C GLU A 92 13.81 3.33 -10.97
N ALA A 93 14.39 4.19 -11.84
CA ALA A 93 13.74 5.43 -12.27
C ALA A 93 12.44 5.18 -13.06
N ARG A 94 12.44 4.24 -14.02
CA ARG A 94 11.27 3.91 -14.84
C ARG A 94 10.19 3.22 -13.99
N ALA A 95 10.59 2.25 -13.18
CA ALA A 95 9.71 1.54 -12.26
C ALA A 95 9.04 2.49 -11.27
N ARG A 96 9.81 3.43 -10.71
CA ARG A 96 9.29 4.49 -9.84
C ARG A 96 8.30 5.39 -10.57
N HIS A 97 8.64 5.87 -11.76
CA HIS A 97 7.75 6.74 -12.54
C HIS A 97 6.42 6.06 -12.84
N PHE A 98 6.47 4.84 -13.38
CA PHE A 98 5.29 4.03 -13.63
C PHE A 98 4.43 3.84 -12.38
N ARG A 99 5.06 3.54 -11.24
CA ARG A 99 4.35 3.34 -9.97
C ARG A 99 3.57 4.58 -9.53
N TYR A 100 4.18 5.76 -9.59
CA TYR A 100 3.48 7.00 -9.25
C TYR A 100 2.38 7.35 -10.25
N ASP A 101 2.59 7.08 -11.54
CA ASP A 101 1.57 7.31 -12.57
C ASP A 101 0.38 6.37 -12.42
N PHE A 102 0.62 5.10 -12.07
CA PHE A 102 -0.42 4.16 -11.70
C PHE A 102 -1.22 4.68 -10.50
N PHE A 103 -0.55 5.06 -9.40
CA PHE A 103 -1.25 5.56 -8.20
C PHE A 103 -2.10 6.81 -8.44
N LYS A 104 -1.76 7.65 -9.43
CA LYS A 104 -2.57 8.82 -9.78
C LYS A 104 -3.84 8.49 -10.56
N ARG A 105 -3.88 7.33 -11.21
CA ARG A 105 -5.01 6.89 -12.07
C ARG A 105 -5.93 5.90 -11.36
N SER A 106 -5.46 5.27 -10.29
CA SER A 106 -6.19 4.29 -9.48
C SER A 106 -7.14 4.93 -8.47
#